data_AF-A0A9E2ETQ0-F1
#
_entry.id   AF-A0A9E2ETQ0-F1
#
_cell.length_a   1.000
_cell.length_b   1.000
_cell.length_c   1.000
_cell.angle_alpha   90.00
_cell.angle_beta   90.00
_cell.angle_gamma   90.00
#
_symmetry.space_group_name_H-M   'P 1'
#
loop_
_entity.id
_entity.type
_entity.pdbx_description
1 polymer ?
#
loop_
_entity_poly.entity_id
_entity_poly.type
_entity_poly.pdbx_seq_one_letter_code
_entity_poly.pdbx_strand_id
1 'polypeptide(L)'
;MSILTSLYKYHKLPLFLFALSVVFYLLFAYDLVRANTTKLLLLYTILVVLGYFLIKSSGFHIKLLIISAFVFRLLFLFAIPNLSQDFYRFIWDGRLILEGINPYLFTPQTIINS
;
A
#
# COMPACT_ATOMS: atom_id res chain seq x y z
N MET A 1 1.71 34.51 -4.22
CA MET A 1 1.08 33.65 -3.20
C MET A 1 1.43 32.20 -3.54
N SER A 2 2.27 31.52 -2.74
CA SER A 2 2.75 30.17 -3.07
C SER A 2 1.57 29.18 -3.12
N ILE A 3 1.64 28.16 -3.98
CA ILE A 3 0.59 27.13 -4.12
C ILE A 3 0.18 26.52 -2.77
N LEU A 4 1.13 26.43 -1.83
CA LEU A 4 0.90 25.95 -0.46
C LEU A 4 -0.05 26.85 0.33
N THR A 5 0.08 28.18 0.19
CA THR A 5 -0.74 29.15 0.92
C THR A 5 -2.19 29.21 0.45
N SER A 6 -2.48 28.91 -0.82
CA SER A 6 -3.88 28.80 -1.30
C SER A 6 -4.53 27.49 -0.85
N LEU A 7 -3.81 26.37 -0.88
CA LEU A 7 -4.31 25.08 -0.40
C LEU A 7 -4.66 25.13 1.09
N TYR A 8 -3.77 25.67 1.93
CA TYR A 8 -4.01 25.76 3.37
C TYR A 8 -5.21 26.65 3.73
N LYS A 9 -5.45 27.73 2.97
CA LYS A 9 -6.53 28.68 3.25
C LYS A 9 -7.92 28.10 2.94
N TYR A 10 -8.05 27.29 1.89
CA TYR A 10 -9.35 26.80 1.39
C TYR A 10 -9.61 25.30 1.61
N HIS A 11 -8.58 24.50 1.92
CA HIS A 11 -8.64 23.03 1.95
C HIS A 11 -8.11 22.43 3.26
N LYS A 12 -8.42 23.05 4.41
CA LYS A 12 -7.96 22.57 5.73
C LYS A 12 -8.41 21.13 6.04
N LEU A 13 -9.69 20.83 5.81
CA LEU A 13 -10.26 19.50 6.06
C LEU A 13 -9.62 18.40 5.18
N PRO A 14 -9.54 18.52 3.84
CA PRO A 14 -8.90 17.49 3.02
C PRO A 14 -7.39 17.38 3.30
N LEU A 15 -6.70 18.46 3.69
CA LEU A 15 -5.30 18.37 4.15
C LEU A 15 -5.16 17.57 5.44
N PHE A 16 -6.07 17.76 6.39
CA PHE A 16 -6.11 16.95 7.61
C PHE A 16 -6.40 15.48 7.29
N LEU A 17 -7.40 15.19 6.46
CA LEU A 17 -7.72 13.83 6.02
C LEU A 17 -6.55 13.19 5.27
N PHE A 18 -5.82 13.96 4.47
CA PHE A 18 -4.61 13.50 3.80
C PHE A 18 -3.55 13.08 4.81
N ALA A 19 -3.21 13.95 5.77
CA ALA A 19 -2.22 13.64 6.81
C ALA A 19 -2.62 12.43 7.65
N LEU A 20 -3.90 12.33 8.02
CA LEU A 20 -4.43 11.17 8.73
C LEU A 20 -4.32 9.89 7.90
N SER A 21 -4.63 9.96 6.60
CA SER A 21 -4.48 8.82 5.68
C SER A 21 -3.04 8.38 5.55
N VAL A 22 -2.07 9.30 5.53
CA VAL A 22 -0.63 8.97 5.53
C VAL A 22 -0.28 8.09 6.73
N VAL A 23 -0.75 8.46 7.93
CA VAL A 23 -0.50 7.66 9.16
C VAL A 23 -1.10 6.27 9.02
N PHE A 24 -2.36 6.15 8.60
CA PHE A 24 -3.00 4.84 8.42
C PHE A 24 -2.35 3.99 7.32
N TYR A 25 -1.86 4.61 6.24
CA TYR A 25 -1.11 3.90 5.20
C TYR A 25 0.23 3.40 5.71
N LEU A 26 0.95 4.17 6.54
CA LEU A 26 2.19 3.72 7.17
C LEU A 26 1.93 2.53 8.12
N LEU A 27 0.89 2.59 8.93
CA LEU A 27 0.48 1.46 9.78
C LEU A 27 0.12 0.22 8.94
N PHE A 28 -0.60 0.42 7.83
CA PHE A 28 -0.94 -0.66 6.91
C PHE A 28 0.28 -1.27 6.23
N ALA A 29 1.26 -0.45 5.85
CA ALA A 29 2.43 -0.88 5.11
C ALA A 29 3.48 -1.59 5.97
N TYR A 30 3.71 -1.11 7.21
CA TYR A 30 4.87 -1.53 8.00
C TYR A 30 4.53 -2.29 9.29
N ASP A 31 3.33 -2.12 9.83
CA ASP A 31 2.94 -2.69 11.14
C ASP A 31 1.83 -3.76 11.01
N LEU A 32 1.16 -3.82 9.87
CA LEU A 32 0.18 -4.88 9.61
C LEU A 32 0.89 -6.23 9.44
N VAL A 33 0.36 -7.27 10.07
CA VAL A 33 0.73 -8.66 9.81
C VAL A 33 -0.46 -9.33 9.14
N ARG A 34 -0.27 -9.97 7.97
CA ARG A 34 -1.34 -10.57 7.17
C ARG A 34 -2.28 -11.48 7.95
N ALA A 35 -1.75 -12.27 8.88
CA ALA A 35 -2.52 -13.21 9.69
C ALA A 35 -3.54 -12.53 10.62
N ASN A 36 -3.37 -11.23 10.89
CA ASN A 36 -4.30 -10.47 11.71
C ASN A 36 -5.45 -9.90 10.86
N THR A 37 -6.44 -10.75 10.58
CA THR A 37 -7.61 -10.41 9.75
C THR A 37 -8.38 -9.21 10.29
N THR A 38 -8.50 -9.07 11.61
CA THR A 38 -9.23 -7.96 12.24
C THR A 38 -8.54 -6.62 11.96
N LYS A 39 -7.22 -6.56 12.17
CA LYS A 39 -6.41 -5.36 11.90
C LYS A 39 -6.43 -5.02 10.41
N LEU A 40 -6.34 -6.03 9.54
CA LEU A 40 -6.43 -5.86 8.09
C LEU A 40 -7.78 -5.21 7.70
N LEU A 41 -8.90 -5.79 8.14
CA LEU A 41 -10.23 -5.30 7.80
C LEU A 41 -10.47 -3.89 8.33
N LEU A 42 -10.05 -3.61 9.57
CA LEU A 42 -10.21 -2.31 10.19
C LEU A 42 -9.39 -1.23 9.46
N LEU A 43 -8.10 -1.47 9.22
CA LEU A 43 -7.28 -0.49 8.51
C LEU A 43 -7.76 -0.27 7.07
N TYR A 44 -8.18 -1.34 6.39
CA TYR A 44 -8.72 -1.26 5.03
C TYR A 44 -10.00 -0.41 4.98
N THR A 45 -10.96 -0.69 5.87
CA THR A 45 -12.22 0.06 5.95
C THR A 45 -12.00 1.53 6.32
N ILE A 46 -11.13 1.81 7.29
CA ILE A 46 -10.75 3.19 7.64
C ILE A 46 -10.17 3.93 6.45
N LEU A 47 -9.22 3.32 5.72
CA LEU A 47 -8.58 3.95 4.56
C LEU A 47 -9.58 4.23 3.43
N VAL A 48 -10.54 3.32 3.18
CA VAL A 48 -11.61 3.56 2.20
C VAL A 48 -12.51 4.73 2.62
N VAL A 49 -12.89 4.78 3.90
CA VAL A 49 -13.72 5.87 4.44
C VAL A 49 -12.98 7.21 4.36
N LEU A 50 -11.72 7.25 4.77
CA LEU A 50 -10.87 8.45 4.67
C LEU A 50 -10.70 8.90 3.22
N GLY A 51 -10.47 7.97 2.29
CA GLY A 51 -10.38 8.26 0.86
C GLY A 51 -11.66 8.86 0.29
N TYR A 52 -12.82 8.30 0.66
CA TYR A 52 -14.12 8.83 0.25
C TYR A 52 -14.33 10.27 0.76
N PHE A 53 -14.09 10.52 2.05
CA PHE A 53 -14.23 11.85 2.62
C PHE A 53 -13.19 12.84 2.08
N LEU A 54 -11.98 12.40 1.76
CA LEU A 54 -10.95 13.21 1.15
C LEU A 54 -11.38 13.67 -0.25
N ILE A 55 -11.90 12.76 -1.07
CA ILE A 55 -12.43 13.11 -2.41
C ILE A 55 -13.59 14.09 -2.28
N LYS A 56 -14.58 13.77 -1.43
CA LYS A 56 -15.78 14.60 -1.23
C LYS A 56 -15.44 16.00 -0.70
N SER A 57 -14.59 16.11 0.32
CA SER A 57 -14.21 17.39 0.92
C SER A 57 -13.22 18.20 0.07
N SER A 58 -12.50 17.54 -0.84
CA SER A 58 -11.63 18.21 -1.81
C SER A 58 -12.39 18.88 -2.95
N GLY A 59 -13.73 18.77 -3.05
CA GLY A 59 -14.49 19.35 -4.15
C GLY A 59 -13.99 18.95 -5.54
N PHE A 60 -13.38 17.76 -5.66
CA PHE A 60 -12.71 17.28 -6.86
C PHE A 60 -11.56 18.16 -7.37
N HIS A 61 -10.82 18.82 -6.49
CA HIS A 61 -9.57 19.49 -6.86
C HIS A 61 -8.50 18.48 -7.31
N ILE A 62 -8.50 18.17 -8.60
CA ILE A 62 -7.71 17.11 -9.25
C ILE A 62 -6.23 17.18 -8.86
N LYS A 63 -5.62 18.37 -8.81
CA LYS A 63 -4.20 18.51 -8.42
C LYS A 63 -3.91 17.95 -7.02
N LEU A 64 -4.77 18.22 -6.03
CA LEU A 64 -4.61 17.69 -4.67
C LEU A 64 -4.76 16.17 -4.65
N LEU A 65 -5.74 15.64 -5.39
CA LEU A 65 -6.00 14.20 -5.47
C LEU A 65 -4.85 13.46 -6.17
N ILE A 66 -4.29 14.02 -7.23
CA ILE A 66 -3.11 13.46 -7.92
C ILE A 66 -1.92 13.43 -6.98
N ILE A 67 -1.61 14.55 -6.31
CA ILE A 67 -0.51 14.61 -5.33
C ILE A 67 -0.73 13.57 -4.23
N SER A 68 -1.96 13.45 -3.73
CA SER A 68 -2.30 12.48 -2.68
C SER A 68 -2.08 11.04 -3.16
N ALA A 69 -2.54 10.70 -4.37
CA ALA A 69 -2.35 9.38 -4.96
C ALA A 69 -0.87 9.02 -5.14
N PHE A 70 -0.05 9.97 -5.61
CA PHE A 70 1.40 9.78 -5.73
C PHE A 70 2.06 9.58 -4.36
N VAL A 71 1.75 10.42 -3.38
CA VAL A 71 2.31 10.28 -2.03
C VAL A 71 1.92 8.94 -1.43
N PHE A 72 0.64 8.56 -1.46
CA PHE A 72 0.19 7.27 -0.93
C PHE A 72 0.88 6.09 -1.60
N ARG A 73 1.14 6.13 -2.92
CA ARG A 73 1.94 5.11 -3.60
C ARG A 73 3.39 5.06 -3.10
N LEU A 74 4.02 6.22 -2.91
CA LEU A 74 5.41 6.30 -2.46
C LEU A 74 5.61 5.75 -1.05
N LEU A 75 4.60 5.80 -0.18
CA LEU A 75 4.68 5.21 1.16
C LEU A 75 4.96 3.70 1.13
N PHE A 76 4.54 3.00 0.08
CA PHE A 76 4.74 1.57 -0.10
C PHE A 76 6.05 1.20 -0.81
N LEU A 77 6.86 2.16 -1.26
CA LEU A 77 8.03 1.89 -2.12
C LEU A 77 9.03 0.92 -1.47
N PHE A 78 9.20 1.00 -0.15
CA PHE A 78 10.10 0.14 0.64
C PHE A 78 9.35 -0.88 1.49
N ALA A 79 8.03 -0.97 1.35
CA ALA A 79 7.21 -1.91 2.10
C ALA A 79 7.27 -3.30 1.46
N ILE A 80 7.39 -4.34 2.29
CA ILE A 80 7.27 -5.72 1.81
C ILE A 80 5.80 -5.99 1.46
N PRO A 81 5.48 -6.54 0.28
CA PRO A 81 4.11 -6.90 -0.07
C PRO A 81 3.54 -7.88 0.96
N ASN A 82 2.52 -7.46 1.69
CA ASN A 82 1.99 -8.22 2.83
C ASN A 82 0.55 -8.74 2.63
N LEU A 83 -0.08 -8.41 1.49
CA LEU A 83 -1.44 -8.87 1.19
C LEU A 83 -1.49 -10.33 0.74
N SER A 84 -0.42 -10.81 0.12
CA SER A 84 -0.20 -12.23 -0.16
C SER A 84 1.22 -12.60 0.19
N GLN A 85 1.43 -13.85 0.57
CA GLN A 85 2.76 -14.44 0.78
C GLN A 85 3.29 -15.12 -0.50
N ASP A 86 2.48 -15.17 -1.57
CA ASP A 86 2.84 -15.84 -2.82
C ASP A 86 4.01 -15.19 -3.57
N PHE A 87 4.42 -13.98 -3.18
CA PHE A 87 5.59 -13.34 -3.79
C PHE A 87 6.88 -14.14 -3.55
N TYR A 88 7.03 -14.78 -2.37
CA TYR A 88 8.17 -15.67 -2.10
C TYR A 88 8.18 -16.86 -3.06
N ARG A 89 6.99 -17.43 -3.32
CA ARG A 89 6.82 -18.52 -4.28
C ARG A 89 7.19 -18.06 -5.70
N PHE A 90 6.75 -16.89 -6.14
CA PHE A 90 7.11 -16.40 -7.47
C PHE A 90 8.61 -16.16 -7.65
N ILE A 91 9.30 -15.67 -6.61
CA ILE A 91 10.76 -15.52 -6.64
C ILE A 91 11.44 -16.88 -6.76
N TRP A 92 10.96 -17.87 -6.00
CA TRP A 92 11.45 -19.25 -6.06
C TRP A 92 11.22 -19.87 -7.43
N ASP A 93 9.98 -19.80 -7.94
CA ASP A 93 9.59 -20.34 -9.24
C ASP A 93 10.45 -19.73 -10.36
N GLY A 94 10.70 -18.41 -10.30
CA GLY A 94 11.58 -17.72 -11.24
C GLY A 94 13.01 -18.23 -11.23
N ARG A 95 13.59 -18.52 -10.04
CA ARG A 95 14.94 -19.10 -9.93
C ARG A 95 15.00 -20.50 -10.54
N LEU A 96 14.01 -21.35 -10.26
CA LEU A 96 13.98 -22.70 -10.82
C LEU A 96 13.87 -22.68 -12.35
N ILE A 97 13.03 -21.80 -12.90
CA ILE A 97 12.90 -21.63 -14.36
C ILE A 97 14.23 -21.20 -14.99
N LEU A 98 14.98 -20.29 -14.36
CA LEU A 98 16.31 -19.88 -14.84
C LEU A 98 17.33 -21.03 -14.86
N GLU A 99 17.18 -22.01 -13.97
CA GLU A 99 17.97 -23.25 -13.93
C GLU A 99 17.40 -24.37 -14.83
N GLY A 100 16.34 -24.10 -15.61
CA GLY A 100 15.69 -25.09 -16.46
C GLY A 100 14.84 -26.13 -15.71
N ILE A 101 14.57 -25.90 -14.42
CA ILE A 101 13.80 -26.79 -13.55
C ILE A 101 12.34 -26.36 -13.55
N ASN A 102 11.42 -27.30 -13.74
CA ASN A 102 9.99 -27.03 -13.59
C ASN A 102 9.62 -26.89 -12.10
N PRO A 103 9.15 -25.71 -11.64
CA PRO A 103 8.90 -25.43 -10.23
C PRO A 103 7.75 -26.24 -9.63
N TYR A 104 6.90 -26.86 -10.46
CA TYR A 104 5.78 -27.68 -10.00
C TYR A 104 6.16 -29.14 -9.75
N LEU A 105 7.36 -29.58 -10.15
CA LEU A 105 7.80 -30.96 -9.97
C LEU A 105 8.48 -31.20 -8.61
N PHE A 106 9.02 -30.15 -8.00
CA PHE A 106 9.84 -30.27 -6.80
C PHE A 106 9.41 -29.26 -5.75
N THR A 107 9.33 -29.72 -4.51
CA THR A 107 9.15 -28.83 -3.36
C THR A 107 10.48 -28.17 -2.99
N PRO A 108 10.46 -27.01 -2.31
CA PRO A 108 11.70 -26.43 -1.77
C PRO A 108 12.49 -27.43 -0.91
N GLN A 109 11.79 -28.23 -0.10
CA GLN A 109 12.41 -29.24 0.77
C GLN A 109 13.14 -30.34 -0.02
N THR A 110 12.62 -30.74 -1.17
CA THR A 110 13.27 -31.77 -2.00
C THR A 110 14.54 -31.28 -2.67
N ILE A 111 14.64 -29.99 -2.99
CA ILE A 111 15.82 -29.39 -3.64
C ILE A 111 16.91 -29.03 -2.61
N ILE A 112 16.53 -28.63 -1.40
CA ILE A 112 17.52 -28.28 -0.36
C ILE A 112 18.23 -29.52 0.20
N ASN A 113 17.56 -30.68 0.18
CA ASN A 113 18.10 -31.94 0.73
C ASN A 113 18.74 -32.87 -0.32
N SER A 114 18.91 -32.41 -1.57
CA SER A 114 19.57 -33.16 -2.65
C SER A 114 21.04 -32.79 -2.75
#